data_AF-A0A1S4EQN7-F1
#
_entry.id   AF-A0A1S4EQN7-F1
#
_cell.length_a   1.000
_cell.length_b   1.000
_cell.length_c   1.000
_cell.angle_alpha   90.00
_cell.angle_beta   90.00
_cell.angle_gamma   90.00
#
_symmetry.space_group_name_H-M   'P 1'
#
loop_
_entity.id
_entity.type
_entity.pdbx_description
1 polymer ?
#
loop_
_entity_poly.entity_id
_entity_poly.type
_entity_poly.pdbx_seq_one_letter_code
_entity_poly.pdbx_strand_id
1 'polypeptide(L)'
;MTYSEGSASLYALGLGHLRQLQSDLHRKQEIESRLQPTEVTIVHFPLASEASPPGNTCDIPPLPSPPLQVSYLHNPYLELNAKSQLLVDRITEIGFLQSRTARACQKFGPHQDKIVEFLIQVRSLEEQFPSLSATDLCEEALFKHKGDVSATVSCLEAVARLTRLGFEPKRVMSVLRSVGNNEERALDKLVS
;
A
#
# COMPACT_ATOMS: atom_id res chain seq x y z
N MET A 1 -40.42 2.40 65.95
CA MET A 1 -40.12 1.74 64.66
C MET A 1 -39.53 2.77 63.73
N THR A 2 -38.43 2.39 63.08
CA THR A 2 -37.38 3.23 62.50
C THR A 2 -37.65 3.66 61.05
N TYR A 3 -37.03 4.79 60.68
CA TYR A 3 -36.86 5.44 59.37
C TYR A 3 -36.86 4.56 58.11
N SER A 4 -37.35 5.12 56.99
CA SER A 4 -36.51 5.35 55.80
C SER A 4 -37.25 6.12 54.70
N GLU A 5 -36.95 7.43 54.63
CA GLU A 5 -36.92 8.18 53.37
C GLU A 5 -35.90 7.53 52.42
N GLY A 6 -36.21 7.44 51.14
CA GLY A 6 -35.28 6.84 50.18
C GLY A 6 -35.77 6.80 48.73
N SER A 7 -36.56 7.78 48.30
CA SER A 7 -37.05 7.87 46.91
C SER A 7 -36.45 9.08 46.20
N ALA A 8 -35.12 9.20 46.14
CA ALA A 8 -34.48 10.31 45.44
C ALA A 8 -33.04 10.02 44.98
N SER A 9 -32.75 8.86 44.40
CA SER A 9 -31.38 8.62 43.89
C SER A 9 -31.27 7.62 42.73
N LEU A 10 -32.21 7.65 41.78
CA LEU A 10 -32.04 6.91 40.51
C LEU A 10 -32.10 7.78 39.26
N TYR A 11 -32.53 9.03 39.36
CA TYR A 11 -32.60 9.95 38.21
C TYR A 11 -31.31 10.75 37.96
N ALA A 12 -30.34 10.75 38.88
CA ALA A 12 -29.11 11.52 38.75
C ALA A 12 -28.02 10.83 37.89
N LEU A 13 -28.04 9.51 37.77
CA LEU A 13 -27.02 8.75 37.03
C LEU A 13 -27.25 8.69 35.51
N GLY A 14 -28.45 9.04 35.03
CA GLY A 14 -28.77 9.03 33.60
C GLY A 14 -28.33 10.27 32.82
N LEU A 15 -28.20 11.43 33.48
CA LEU A 15 -28.00 12.71 32.80
C LEU A 15 -26.53 13.01 32.47
N GLY A 16 -25.58 12.50 33.28
CA GLY A 16 -24.15 12.71 33.03
C GLY A 16 -23.65 11.98 31.78
N HIS A 17 -24.09 10.74 31.57
CA HIS A 17 -23.68 9.92 30.43
C HIS A 17 -24.20 10.48 29.10
N LEU A 18 -25.41 11.06 29.11
CA LEU A 18 -26.04 11.66 27.93
C LEU A 18 -25.37 12.98 27.52
N ARG A 19 -24.89 13.77 28.49
CA ARG A 19 -24.06 14.96 28.20
C ARG A 19 -22.71 14.59 27.61
N GLN A 20 -22.07 13.53 28.10
CA GLN A 20 -20.79 13.06 27.58
C GLN A 20 -20.90 12.58 26.12
N LEU A 21 -21.95 11.80 25.81
CA LEU A 21 -22.25 11.37 24.43
C LEU A 21 -22.52 12.53 23.48
N GLN A 22 -23.18 13.59 23.95
CA GLN A 22 -23.40 14.81 23.15
C GLN A 22 -22.10 15.57 22.88
N SER A 23 -21.20 15.65 23.87
CA SER A 23 -19.88 16.25 23.67
C SER A 23 -19.00 15.45 22.69
N ASP A 24 -19.05 14.12 22.75
CA ASP A 24 -18.31 13.26 21.83
C ASP A 24 -18.86 13.30 20.39
N LEU A 25 -20.19 13.45 20.22
CA LEU A 25 -20.82 13.67 18.92
C LEU A 25 -20.39 15.01 18.29
N HIS A 26 -20.35 16.08 19.08
CA HIS A 26 -19.96 17.39 18.58
C HIS A 26 -18.48 17.44 18.21
N ARG A 27 -17.62 16.77 18.99
CA ARG A 27 -16.19 16.62 18.68
C ARG A 27 -15.93 15.79 17.41
N LYS A 28 -16.77 14.80 17.10
CA LYS A 28 -16.67 14.05 15.83
C LYS A 28 -17.07 14.91 14.62
N GLN A 29 -18.10 15.75 14.75
CA GLN A 29 -18.52 16.64 13.66
C GLN A 29 -17.51 17.75 13.36
N GLU A 30 -16.77 18.23 14.35
CA GLU A 30 -15.69 19.21 14.11
C GLU A 30 -14.55 18.63 13.25
N ILE A 31 -14.23 17.35 13.42
CA ILE A 31 -13.19 16.67 12.63
C ILE A 31 -13.67 16.42 11.18
N GLU A 32 -14.93 16.05 10.98
CA GLU A 32 -15.50 15.90 9.62
C GLU A 32 -15.64 17.25 8.89
N SER A 33 -15.89 18.35 9.62
CA SER A 33 -15.95 19.69 9.03
C SER A 33 -14.61 20.24 8.51
N ARG A 34 -13.48 19.67 8.98
CA ARG A 34 -12.14 19.98 8.44
C ARG A 34 -11.79 19.17 7.19
N LEU A 35 -12.57 18.13 6.88
CA LEU A 35 -12.55 17.46 5.59
C LEU A 35 -13.58 18.12 4.69
N GLN A 36 -13.33 19.38 4.30
CA GLN A 36 -14.00 19.87 3.11
C GLN A 36 -13.59 18.96 1.94
N PRO A 37 -14.52 18.47 1.12
CA PRO A 37 -14.18 17.97 -0.18
C PRO A 37 -13.62 19.17 -0.94
N THR A 38 -12.30 19.21 -1.15
CA THR A 38 -11.73 20.18 -2.07
C THR A 38 -12.27 19.81 -3.44
N GLU A 39 -13.37 20.46 -3.83
CA GLU A 39 -13.78 20.57 -5.22
C GLU A 39 -12.53 20.94 -6.01
N VAL A 40 -12.19 20.09 -6.97
CA VAL A 40 -11.18 20.36 -7.98
C VAL A 40 -11.69 21.55 -8.79
N THR A 41 -11.47 22.75 -8.28
CA THR A 41 -11.64 23.98 -9.04
C THR A 41 -10.47 24.00 -10.02
N ILE A 42 -10.77 23.68 -11.27
CA ILE A 42 -9.93 24.00 -12.42
C ILE A 42 -9.83 25.53 -12.43
N VAL A 43 -8.83 26.06 -11.73
CA VAL A 43 -8.42 27.45 -11.90
C VAL A 43 -7.76 27.53 -13.26
N HIS A 44 -8.55 28.03 -14.22
CA HIS A 44 -8.08 28.62 -15.44
C HIS A 44 -7.00 29.65 -15.06
N PHE A 45 -5.72 29.32 -15.27
CA PHE A 45 -4.63 30.26 -15.09
C PHE A 45 -4.70 31.29 -16.23
N PRO A 46 -4.87 32.58 -15.94
CA PRO A 46 -4.83 33.61 -16.96
C PRO A 46 -3.39 33.80 -17.43
N LEU A 47 -3.24 33.75 -18.75
CA LEU A 47 -2.08 34.22 -19.49
C LEU A 47 -2.07 35.75 -19.49
N ALA A 48 -1.15 36.38 -18.75
CA ALA A 48 -0.61 37.73 -18.97
C ALA A 48 0.46 38.03 -17.90
N SER A 49 1.74 38.16 -18.27
CA SER A 49 2.41 39.38 -18.74
C SER A 49 2.98 40.22 -17.59
N GLU A 50 4.31 40.31 -17.60
CA GLU A 50 5.17 41.35 -17.02
C GLU A 50 4.88 41.90 -15.62
N ALA A 51 5.76 41.56 -14.67
CA ALA A 51 6.47 42.54 -13.84
C ALA A 51 7.60 41.86 -13.06
N SER A 52 8.85 42.20 -13.37
CA SER A 52 10.01 41.92 -12.52
C SER A 52 9.88 42.66 -11.17
N PRO A 53 10.43 42.08 -10.09
CA PRO A 53 11.37 42.84 -9.27
C PRO A 53 12.68 42.07 -9.01
N PRO A 54 13.77 42.77 -8.66
CA PRO A 54 15.12 42.25 -8.73
C PRO A 54 15.58 41.61 -7.42
N GLY A 55 16.41 40.58 -7.56
CA GLY A 55 17.45 40.28 -6.59
C GLY A 55 17.13 39.18 -5.58
N ASN A 56 18.05 38.21 -5.56
CA ASN A 56 18.28 37.15 -4.59
C ASN A 56 17.25 36.00 -4.50
N THR A 57 17.69 34.80 -4.91
CA THR A 57 17.87 33.62 -4.04
C THR A 57 17.93 32.37 -4.90
N CYS A 58 19.05 31.67 -4.78
CA CYS A 58 19.17 30.22 -4.84
C CYS A 58 18.45 29.51 -5.99
N ASP A 59 19.21 29.25 -7.06
CA ASP A 59 19.00 28.09 -7.93
C ASP A 59 18.99 26.79 -7.09
N ILE A 60 17.82 26.41 -6.56
CA ILE A 60 17.57 25.05 -6.11
C ILE A 60 17.14 24.30 -7.38
N PRO A 61 17.96 23.37 -7.92
CA PRO A 61 17.49 22.53 -9.01
C PRO A 61 16.26 21.75 -8.54
N PRO A 62 15.23 21.59 -9.38
CA PRO A 62 14.03 20.85 -9.00
C PRO A 62 14.43 19.44 -8.56
N LEU A 63 14.10 19.12 -7.31
CA LEU A 63 14.33 17.80 -6.73
C LEU A 63 13.67 16.75 -7.64
N PRO A 64 14.39 15.70 -8.08
CA PRO A 64 13.78 14.66 -8.89
C PRO A 64 12.65 14.02 -8.07
N SER A 65 11.43 14.09 -8.60
CA SER A 65 10.29 13.38 -8.02
C SER A 65 10.65 11.90 -7.92
N PRO A 66 10.46 11.23 -6.76
CA PRO A 66 10.69 9.80 -6.68
C PRO A 66 9.81 9.12 -7.76
N PRO A 67 10.36 8.13 -8.49
CA PRO A 67 9.58 7.46 -9.52
C PRO A 67 8.30 6.92 -8.90
N LEU A 68 7.16 7.35 -9.44
CA LEU A 68 5.87 6.78 -9.09
C LEU A 68 5.91 5.32 -9.53
N GLN A 69 6.25 4.40 -8.62
CA GLN A 69 6.15 2.96 -8.86
C GLN A 69 4.67 2.62 -8.98
N VAL A 70 4.14 2.70 -10.20
CA VAL A 70 2.76 2.33 -10.53
C VAL A 70 2.67 0.81 -10.46
N SER A 71 2.29 0.29 -9.29
CA SER A 71 1.92 -1.12 -9.12
C SER A 71 0.56 -1.33 -9.79
N TYR A 72 0.44 -2.36 -10.62
CA TYR A 72 -0.85 -2.75 -11.22
C TYR A 72 -1.67 -3.65 -10.30
N LEU A 73 -1.12 -4.02 -9.15
CA LEU A 73 -1.79 -4.86 -8.16
C LEU A 73 -2.71 -4.03 -7.28
N HIS A 74 -3.89 -4.59 -7.00
CA HIS A 74 -4.88 -4.01 -6.08
C HIS A 74 -4.28 -3.69 -4.71
N ASN A 75 -4.76 -2.62 -4.07
CA ASN A 75 -4.38 -2.26 -2.70
C ASN A 75 -5.49 -2.69 -1.72
N PRO A 76 -5.33 -3.80 -0.98
CA PRO A 76 -6.35 -4.31 -0.08
C PRO A 76 -6.39 -3.57 1.27
N TYR A 77 -5.70 -2.44 1.45
CA TYR A 77 -5.60 -1.76 2.75
C TYR A 77 -6.95 -1.53 3.44
N LEU A 78 -7.96 -1.07 2.70
CA LEU A 78 -9.31 -0.83 3.21
C LEU A 78 -10.08 -2.11 3.57
N GLU A 79 -9.67 -3.26 3.02
CA GLU A 79 -10.26 -4.57 3.30
C GLU A 79 -9.66 -5.22 4.55
N LEU A 80 -8.54 -4.68 5.07
CA LEU A 80 -7.89 -5.18 6.26
C LEU A 80 -8.65 -4.76 7.53
N ASN A 81 -8.53 -5.56 8.58
CA ASN A 81 -9.02 -5.17 9.91
C ASN A 81 -8.18 -4.00 10.49
N ALA A 82 -8.73 -3.28 11.47
CA ALA A 82 -8.08 -2.11 12.07
C ALA A 82 -6.68 -2.40 12.63
N LYS A 83 -6.44 -3.58 13.21
CA LYS A 83 -5.12 -3.98 13.74
C LYS A 83 -4.10 -4.14 12.60
N SER A 84 -4.51 -4.74 11.49
CA SER A 84 -3.71 -4.91 10.29
C SER A 84 -3.43 -3.57 9.60
N GLN A 85 -4.40 -2.65 9.55
CA GLN A 85 -4.20 -1.29 9.02
C GLN A 85 -3.13 -0.54 9.81
N LEU A 86 -3.24 -0.52 11.15
CA LEU A 86 -2.22 0.11 12.02
C LEU A 86 -0.82 -0.48 11.81
N LEU A 87 -0.73 -1.80 11.62
CA LEU A 87 0.54 -2.45 11.32
C LEU A 87 1.09 -2.01 9.95
N VAL A 88 0.23 -1.93 8.94
CA VAL A 88 0.59 -1.45 7.61
C VAL A 88 1.09 -0.02 7.67
N ASP A 89 0.43 0.85 8.42
CA ASP A 89 0.83 2.26 8.56
C ASP A 89 2.20 2.37 9.23
N ARG A 90 2.44 1.63 10.31
CA ARG A 90 3.75 1.59 10.99
C ARG A 90 4.89 1.10 10.08
N ILE A 91 4.61 0.10 9.23
CA ILE A 91 5.60 -0.39 8.26
C ILE A 91 5.76 0.59 7.08
N THR A 92 4.73 1.37 6.77
CA THR A 92 4.80 2.42 5.75
C THR A 92 5.65 3.61 6.26
N GLU A 93 5.56 3.94 7.55
CA GLU A 93 6.38 4.98 8.19
C GLU A 93 7.89 4.71 8.08
N ILE A 94 8.30 3.44 8.07
CA ILE A 94 9.72 3.05 7.88
C ILE A 94 10.14 3.02 6.39
N GLY A 95 9.27 3.43 5.47
CA GLY A 95 9.59 3.66 4.06
C GLY A 95 9.22 2.53 3.10
N PHE A 96 8.44 1.53 3.53
CA PHE A 96 7.88 0.54 2.59
C PHE A 96 6.59 1.04 1.95
N LEU A 97 6.26 0.56 0.74
CA LEU A 97 4.99 0.91 0.09
C LEU A 97 3.78 0.35 0.86
N GLN A 98 2.79 1.20 1.12
CA GLN A 98 1.56 0.83 1.80
C GLN A 98 0.81 -0.29 1.07
N SER A 99 0.67 -0.18 -0.26
CA SER A 99 -0.03 -1.17 -1.09
C SER A 99 0.58 -2.56 -1.00
N ARG A 100 1.92 -2.65 -1.07
CA ARG A 100 2.65 -3.92 -0.93
C ARG A 100 2.54 -4.49 0.48
N THR A 101 2.70 -3.63 1.47
CA THR A 101 2.58 -4.00 2.87
C THR A 101 1.17 -4.52 3.19
N ALA A 102 0.13 -3.90 2.63
CA ALA A 102 -1.24 -4.34 2.76
C ALA A 102 -1.47 -5.72 2.13
N ARG A 103 -0.93 -5.98 0.92
CA ARG A 103 -0.99 -7.30 0.28
C ARG A 103 -0.25 -8.37 1.07
N ALA A 104 0.95 -8.05 1.58
CA ALA A 104 1.69 -8.95 2.46
C ALA A 104 0.92 -9.24 3.76
N CYS A 105 0.30 -8.22 4.37
CA CYS A 105 -0.54 -8.38 5.56
C CYS A 105 -1.79 -9.23 5.28
N GLN A 106 -2.38 -9.11 4.10
CA GLN A 106 -3.51 -9.97 3.69
C GLN A 106 -3.09 -11.45 3.60
N LYS A 107 -1.85 -11.74 3.17
CA LYS A 107 -1.33 -13.11 3.03
C LYS A 107 -0.80 -13.71 4.31
N PHE A 108 -0.03 -12.94 5.09
CA PHE A 108 0.65 -13.41 6.28
C PHE A 108 -0.10 -13.07 7.57
N GLY A 109 -1.19 -12.31 7.51
CA GLY A 109 -1.88 -11.79 8.70
C GLY A 109 -1.08 -10.70 9.41
N PRO A 110 -1.41 -10.36 10.67
CA PRO A 110 -0.77 -9.28 11.43
C PRO A 110 0.58 -9.73 12.04
N HIS A 111 1.41 -10.43 11.27
CA HIS A 111 2.74 -10.88 11.69
C HIS A 111 3.81 -9.95 11.12
N GLN A 112 4.20 -8.94 11.89
CA GLN A 112 5.15 -7.90 11.47
C GLN A 112 6.44 -8.49 10.88
N ASP A 113 7.08 -9.42 11.59
CA ASP A 113 8.38 -9.96 11.19
C ASP A 113 8.32 -10.64 9.83
N LYS A 114 7.28 -11.45 9.58
CA LYS A 114 7.06 -12.13 8.30
C LYS A 114 6.79 -11.15 7.16
N ILE A 115 6.03 -10.09 7.44
CA ILE A 115 5.75 -9.04 6.45
C ILE A 115 7.04 -8.32 6.08
N VAL A 116 7.81 -7.87 7.07
CA VAL A 116 9.06 -7.14 6.83
C VAL A 116 10.07 -8.02 6.10
N GLU A 117 10.22 -9.28 6.52
CA GLU A 117 11.08 -10.26 5.85
C GLU A 117 10.69 -10.41 4.37
N PHE A 118 9.40 -10.60 4.07
CA PHE A 118 8.90 -10.66 2.70
C PHE A 118 9.22 -9.38 1.92
N LEU A 119 8.99 -8.19 2.49
CA LEU A 119 9.24 -6.92 1.82
C LEU A 119 10.72 -6.72 1.46
N ILE A 120 11.62 -7.13 2.35
CA ILE A 120 13.08 -7.10 2.11
C ILE A 120 13.44 -8.07 0.98
N GLN A 121 12.89 -9.28 0.98
CA GLN A 121 13.14 -10.26 -0.09
C GLN A 121 12.67 -9.75 -1.45
N VAL A 122 11.47 -9.16 -1.54
CA VAL A 122 10.98 -8.56 -2.80
C VAL A 122 11.93 -7.48 -3.30
N ARG A 123 12.40 -6.58 -2.42
CA ARG A 123 13.37 -5.54 -2.79
C ARG A 123 14.69 -6.12 -3.29
N SER A 124 15.21 -7.16 -2.63
CA SER A 124 16.44 -7.83 -3.07
C SER A 124 16.28 -8.47 -4.46
N LEU A 125 15.10 -9.01 -4.79
CA LEU A 125 14.82 -9.56 -6.11
C LEU A 125 14.70 -8.45 -7.17
N GLU A 126 14.09 -7.31 -6.84
CA GLU A 126 14.06 -6.14 -7.73
C GLU A 126 15.46 -5.63 -8.08
N GLU A 127 16.37 -5.60 -7.10
CA GLU A 127 17.77 -5.20 -7.29
C GLU A 127 18.55 -6.19 -8.17
N GLN A 128 18.24 -7.50 -8.08
CA GLN A 128 18.86 -8.54 -8.91
C GLN A 128 18.34 -8.55 -10.35
N PHE A 129 17.07 -8.22 -10.55
CA PHE A 129 16.41 -8.28 -11.86
C PHE A 129 15.87 -6.91 -12.32
N PRO A 130 16.74 -5.89 -12.50
CA PRO A 130 16.30 -4.55 -12.91
C PRO A 130 15.72 -4.52 -14.34
N SER A 131 16.05 -5.52 -15.16
CA SER A 131 15.51 -5.68 -16.52
C SER A 131 14.05 -6.12 -16.53
N LEU A 132 13.59 -6.78 -15.46
CA LEU A 132 12.18 -7.08 -15.26
C LEU A 132 11.54 -5.80 -14.70
N SER A 133 11.10 -4.92 -15.59
CA SER A 133 10.42 -3.63 -15.27
C SER A 133 9.06 -3.80 -14.56
N ALA A 134 8.85 -4.91 -13.86
CA ALA A 134 7.65 -5.24 -13.15
C ALA A 134 8.01 -5.78 -11.77
N THR A 135 8.29 -4.85 -10.88
CA THR A 135 8.28 -4.96 -9.41
C THR A 135 7.21 -5.94 -8.88
N ASP A 136 6.01 -5.88 -9.44
CA ASP A 136 4.88 -6.74 -9.09
C ASP A 136 5.10 -8.23 -9.44
N LEU A 137 5.92 -8.55 -10.45
CA LEU A 137 6.28 -9.94 -10.79
C LEU A 137 7.17 -10.58 -9.72
N CYS A 138 8.10 -9.81 -9.15
CA CYS A 138 8.92 -10.29 -8.03
C CYS A 138 8.04 -10.61 -6.82
N GLU A 139 7.09 -9.72 -6.51
CA GLU A 139 6.10 -9.92 -5.45
C GLU A 139 5.25 -11.18 -5.70
N GLU A 140 4.68 -11.33 -6.90
CA GLU A 140 3.87 -12.50 -7.27
C GLU A 140 4.65 -13.82 -7.24
N ALA A 141 5.87 -13.82 -7.78
CA ALA A 141 6.72 -15.00 -7.81
C ALA A 141 7.07 -15.45 -6.39
N LEU A 142 7.41 -14.51 -5.51
CA LEU A 142 7.73 -14.83 -4.12
C LEU A 142 6.52 -15.36 -3.35
N PHE A 143 5.31 -14.81 -3.59
CA PHE A 143 4.08 -15.37 -3.03
C PHE A 143 3.81 -16.79 -3.49
N LYS A 144 4.02 -17.08 -4.79
CA LYS A 144 3.84 -18.42 -5.35
C LYS A 144 4.76 -19.45 -4.68
N HIS A 145 6.00 -19.06 -4.40
CA HIS A 145 7.01 -19.91 -3.78
C HIS A 145 7.01 -19.86 -2.25
N LYS A 146 6.01 -19.22 -1.62
CA LYS A 146 5.85 -19.13 -0.16
C LYS A 146 7.11 -18.58 0.55
N GLY A 147 7.84 -17.67 -0.10
CA GLY A 147 9.09 -17.12 0.45
C GLY A 147 10.35 -17.95 0.18
N ASP A 148 10.28 -19.01 -0.64
CA ASP A 148 11.50 -19.69 -1.12
C ASP A 148 12.20 -18.83 -2.17
N VAL A 149 13.27 -18.15 -1.74
CA VAL A 149 14.07 -17.27 -2.58
C VAL A 149 14.77 -18.03 -3.71
N SER A 150 15.27 -19.25 -3.47
CA SER A 150 16.01 -20.01 -4.47
C SER A 150 15.11 -20.44 -5.64
N ALA A 151 13.93 -20.96 -5.31
CA ALA A 151 12.93 -21.30 -6.32
C ALA A 151 12.40 -20.06 -7.05
N THR A 152 12.25 -18.94 -6.34
CA THR A 152 11.81 -17.66 -6.91
C THR A 152 12.84 -17.10 -7.89
N VAL A 153 14.12 -17.09 -7.53
CA VAL A 153 15.23 -16.67 -8.41
C VAL A 153 15.25 -17.52 -9.67
N SER A 154 15.19 -18.85 -9.55
CA SER A 154 15.16 -19.75 -10.71
C SER A 154 13.98 -19.45 -11.65
N CYS A 155 12.81 -19.14 -11.08
CA CYS A 155 11.63 -18.73 -11.85
C CYS A 155 11.84 -17.39 -12.56
N LEU A 156 12.35 -16.37 -11.86
CA LEU A 156 12.59 -15.04 -12.42
C LEU A 156 13.69 -15.04 -13.48
N GLU A 157 14.72 -15.87 -13.35
CA GLU A 157 15.71 -16.09 -14.40
C GLU A 157 15.09 -16.63 -15.67
N ALA A 158 14.22 -17.65 -15.56
CA ALA A 158 13.49 -18.17 -16.71
C ALA A 158 12.59 -17.09 -17.34
N VAL A 159 11.92 -16.27 -16.52
CA VAL A 159 11.15 -15.12 -17.00
C VAL A 159 12.04 -14.14 -17.76
N ALA A 160 13.19 -13.78 -17.21
CA ALA A 160 14.13 -12.85 -17.84
C ALA A 160 14.68 -13.40 -19.16
N ARG A 161 15.04 -14.69 -19.22
CA ARG A 161 15.48 -15.37 -20.45
C ARG A 161 14.41 -15.32 -21.54
N LEU A 162 13.19 -15.72 -21.22
CA LEU A 162 12.06 -15.71 -22.17
C LEU A 162 11.67 -14.28 -22.56
N THR A 163 11.77 -13.31 -21.65
CA THR A 163 11.51 -11.89 -21.96
C THR A 163 12.55 -11.35 -22.95
N ARG A 164 13.82 -11.77 -22.84
CA ARG A 164 14.86 -11.44 -23.83
C ARG A 164 14.61 -12.01 -25.22
N LEU A 165 13.81 -13.08 -25.34
CA LEU A 165 13.36 -13.62 -26.63
C LEU A 165 12.19 -12.81 -27.23
N GLY A 166 11.67 -11.81 -26.51
CA GLY A 166 10.57 -10.94 -26.97
C GLY A 166 9.20 -11.31 -26.42
N PHE A 167 9.10 -12.27 -25.50
CA PHE A 167 7.83 -12.60 -24.85
C PHE A 167 7.49 -11.61 -23.73
N GLU A 168 6.19 -11.34 -23.56
CA GLU A 168 5.71 -10.45 -22.50
C GLU A 168 5.84 -11.11 -21.12
N PRO A 169 6.41 -10.42 -20.10
CA PRO A 169 6.81 -11.07 -18.86
C PRO A 169 5.63 -11.55 -18.00
N LYS A 170 4.46 -10.90 -18.04
CA LYS A 170 3.25 -11.40 -17.34
C LYS A 170 2.73 -12.69 -17.98
N ARG A 171 2.72 -12.78 -19.31
CA ARG A 171 2.36 -14.01 -20.05
C ARG A 171 3.32 -15.14 -19.71
N VAL A 172 4.62 -14.86 -19.73
CA VAL A 172 5.65 -15.83 -19.35
C VAL A 172 5.45 -16.34 -17.93
N MET A 173 5.22 -15.44 -16.96
CA MET A 173 4.97 -15.80 -15.56
C MET A 173 3.74 -16.69 -15.40
N SER A 174 2.65 -16.38 -16.12
CA SER A 174 1.43 -17.20 -16.15
C SER A 174 1.68 -18.60 -16.71
N VAL A 175 2.43 -18.70 -17.81
CA VAL A 175 2.77 -20.01 -18.40
C VAL A 175 3.70 -20.81 -17.48
N LEU A 176 4.76 -20.21 -16.94
CA LEU A 176 5.66 -20.83 -15.96
C LEU A 176 4.93 -21.31 -14.70
N ARG A 177 3.86 -20.61 -14.30
CA ARG A 177 2.94 -21.06 -13.24
C ARG A 177 2.21 -22.34 -13.63
N SER A 178 1.78 -22.47 -14.89
CA SER A 178 1.07 -23.66 -15.38
C SER A 178 1.97 -24.88 -15.60
N VAL A 179 3.25 -24.69 -15.93
CA VAL A 179 4.19 -25.78 -16.27
C VAL A 179 5.17 -26.13 -15.15
N GLY A 180 5.07 -25.48 -13.99
CA GLY A 180 5.88 -25.78 -12.81
C GLY A 180 7.34 -25.33 -12.92
N ASN A 181 7.59 -24.11 -13.44
CA ASN A 181 8.92 -23.54 -13.63
C ASN A 181 9.83 -24.29 -14.64
N ASN A 182 9.25 -25.12 -15.51
CA ASN A 182 10.00 -25.72 -16.62
C ASN A 182 10.05 -24.75 -17.80
N GLU A 183 11.23 -24.24 -18.13
CA GLU A 183 11.45 -23.26 -19.19
C GLU A 183 11.14 -23.81 -20.59
N GLU A 184 11.60 -25.02 -20.92
CA GLU A 184 11.38 -25.62 -22.25
C GLU A 184 9.89 -25.82 -22.52
N ARG A 185 9.15 -26.34 -21.54
CA ARG A 185 7.70 -26.50 -21.64
C ARG A 185 6.97 -25.16 -21.65
N ALA A 186 7.52 -24.14 -21.01
CA ALA A 186 6.96 -22.80 -21.06
C ALA A 186 7.15 -22.20 -22.45
N LEU A 187 8.34 -22.38 -23.04
CA LEU A 187 8.64 -21.91 -24.40
C LEU A 187 7.72 -22.56 -25.42
N ASP A 188 7.56 -23.90 -25.37
CA ASP A 188 6.67 -24.66 -26.25
C ASP A 188 5.22 -24.11 -26.21
N LYS A 189 4.71 -23.84 -25.00
CA LYS A 189 3.38 -23.22 -24.82
C LYS A 189 3.29 -21.75 -25.26
N LEU A 190 4.40 -21.03 -25.32
CA LEU A 190 4.42 -19.62 -25.72
C LEU A 190 4.47 -19.47 -27.25
N VAL A 191 5.09 -20.43 -27.94
CA VAL A 191 5.20 -20.47 -29.41
C VAL A 191 4.06 -21.22 -30.09
N SER A 192 3.38 -22.14 -29.37
CA SER A 192 2.16 -22.80 -29.82
C SER A 192 0.94 -21.88 -29.80
#